data_AF-A0A930T2G6-F1
#
_entry.id   AF-A0A930T2G6-F1
#
_cell.length_a   1.000
_cell.length_b   1.000
_cell.length_c   1.000
_cell.angle_alpha   90.00
_cell.angle_beta   90.00
_cell.angle_gamma   90.00
#
_symmetry.space_group_name_H-M   'P 1'
#
loop_
_entity.id
_entity.type
_entity.pdbx_description
1 polymer ?
#
loop_
_entity_poly.entity_id
_entity_poly.type
_entity_poly.pdbx_seq_one_letter_code
_entity_poly.pdbx_strand_id
1 'polypeptide(L)' 'MTTTLQQQQSSTWEQFCQWITSTNNRLYVGWFGVLMIPCLLAATTCFLIAFVAAP' A
#
# COMPACT_ATOMS: atom_id res chain seq x y z
N MET A 1 6.08 42.11 6.31
CA MET A 1 6.08 40.98 5.35
C MET A 1 5.55 39.77 6.12
N THR A 2 4.24 39.56 6.07
CA THR A 2 3.55 38.55 6.88
C THR A 2 3.46 37.29 6.04
N THR A 3 4.26 36.27 6.35
CA THR A 3 4.19 34.97 5.70
C THR A 3 2.93 34.25 6.15
N THR A 4 1.86 34.39 5.36
CA THR A 4 0.68 33.54 5.48
C THR A 4 1.12 32.11 5.20
N LEU A 5 1.24 31.30 6.26
CA LEU A 5 1.37 29.86 6.15
C LEU A 5 0.14 29.35 5.37
N GLN A 6 0.30 29.11 4.08
CA GLN A 6 -0.62 28.28 3.32
C GLN A 6 -0.61 26.93 4.02
N GLN A 7 -1.63 26.71 4.85
CA GLN A 7 -1.99 25.37 5.27
C GLN A 7 -2.43 24.64 4.00
N GLN A 8 -1.44 24.10 3.29
CA GLN A 8 -1.62 23.25 2.14
C GLN A 8 -2.47 22.08 2.65
N GLN A 9 -3.77 22.12 2.37
CA GLN A 9 -4.65 20.98 2.58
C GLN A 9 -4.01 19.82 1.84
N SER A 10 -3.34 18.93 2.56
CA SER A 10 -2.69 17.78 1.98
C SER A 10 -3.76 17.01 1.23
N SER A 11 -3.61 16.95 -0.09
CA SER A 11 -4.59 16.27 -0.93
C SER A 11 -4.72 14.82 -0.46
N THR A 12 -5.89 14.21 -0.61
CA THR A 12 -6.10 12.80 -0.26
C THR A 12 -5.05 11.89 -0.93
N TRP A 13 -4.61 12.27 -2.13
CA TRP A 13 -3.53 11.60 -2.85
C TRP A 13 -2.17 11.73 -2.17
N GLU A 14 -1.83 12.91 -1.66
CA GLU A 14 -0.56 13.15 -0.96
C GLU A 14 -0.50 12.41 0.38
N GLN A 15 -1.62 12.36 1.10
CA GLN A 15 -1.76 11.54 2.31
C GLN A 15 -1.57 10.04 2.00
N PHE A 16 -2.11 9.57 0.87
CA PHE A 16 -1.93 8.19 0.42
C PHE A 16 -0.48 7.87 0.06
N CYS A 17 0.20 8.76 -0.68
CA CYS A 17 1.62 8.61 -1.01
C CYS A 17 2.48 8.55 0.26
N GLN A 18 2.25 9.48 1.20
CA GLN A 18 2.95 9.50 2.50
C GLN A 18 2.70 8.22 3.30
N TRP A 19 1.48 7.69 3.27
CA TRP A 19 1.14 6.45 3.96
C TRP A 19 1.83 5.22 3.34
N ILE A 20 1.84 5.09 2.01
CA ILE A 20 2.50 3.99 1.32
C ILE A 20 3.99 3.93 1.68
N THR A 21 4.66 5.08 1.70
CA THR A 21 6.10 5.18 1.98
C THR A 21 6.42 5.35 3.47
N SER A 22 5.43 5.25 4.36
CA SER A 22 5.64 5.40 5.80
C SER A 22 6.42 4.22 6.38
N THR A 23 7.50 4.52 7.10
CA THR A 23 8.29 3.55 7.87
C THR A 23 7.69 3.23 9.23
N ASN A 24 6.62 3.93 9.64
CA ASN A 24 5.89 3.64 10.88
C ASN A 24 4.89 2.46 10.73
N ASN A 25 4.64 2.01 9.49
CA ASN A 25 3.84 0.81 9.28
C ASN A 25 4.62 -0.42 9.77
N ARG A 26 3.97 -1.30 10.56
CA ARG A 26 4.59 -2.53 11.09
C ARG A 26 5.18 -3.42 9.99
N LEU A 27 4.55 -3.41 8.82
CA LEU A 27 5.11 -3.95 7.59
C LEU A 27 5.23 -2.80 6.60
N TYR A 28 6.44 -2.54 6.13
CA TYR A 28 6.68 -1.53 5.12
C TYR A 28 6.01 -1.95 3.81
N VAL A 29 5.18 -1.07 3.24
CA VAL A 29 4.50 -1.31 1.97
C VAL A 29 5.40 -0.83 0.84
N GLY A 30 5.62 0.48 0.73
CA GLY A 30 6.30 1.09 -0.41
C GLY A 30 5.56 0.86 -1.73
N TRP A 31 6.03 1.47 -2.82
CA TRP A 31 5.39 1.33 -4.13
C TRP A 31 5.43 -0.11 -4.67
N PHE A 32 6.47 -0.87 -4.33
CA PHE A 32 6.56 -2.28 -4.68
C PHE A 32 5.55 -3.14 -3.90
N GLY A 33 5.33 -2.86 -2.60
CA GLY A 33 4.38 -3.60 -1.78
C GLY A 33 2.94 -3.51 -2.28
N VAL A 34 2.57 -2.41 -2.93
CA VAL A 34 1.24 -2.24 -3.55
C VAL A 34 0.96 -3.33 -4.60
N LEU A 35 1.98 -3.78 -5.33
CA LEU A 35 1.85 -4.90 -6.29
C LEU A 35 2.13 -6.25 -5.64
N MET A 36 3.14 -6.31 -4.75
CA MET A 36 3.57 -7.56 -4.14
C MET A 36 2.48 -8.19 -3.27
N ILE A 37 1.80 -7.40 -2.44
CA ILE A 37 0.76 -7.90 -1.52
C ILE A 37 -0.38 -8.60 -2.28
N PRO A 38 -1.07 -7.97 -3.25
CA PRO A 38 -2.13 -8.64 -3.99
C PRO A 38 -1.63 -9.83 -4.80
N CYS A 39 -0.43 -9.76 -5.41
CA CYS A 39 0.13 -10.88 -6.17
C CYS A 39 0.42 -12.10 -5.28
N LEU A 40 1.05 -11.90 -4.11
CA LEU A 40 1.35 -12.99 -3.19
C LEU A 40 0.09 -13.59 -2.58
N LEU A 41 -0.90 -12.76 -2.24
CA LEU A 41 -2.19 -13.25 -1.73
C LEU A 41 -2.90 -14.09 -2.80
N ALA A 42 -3.03 -13.59 -4.02
CA ALA A 42 -3.67 -14.33 -5.11
C ALA A 42 -2.94 -15.65 -5.42
N ALA A 43 -1.60 -15.63 -5.50
CA ALA A 43 -0.81 -16.83 -5.74
C ALA A 43 -0.98 -17.87 -4.61
N THR A 44 -0.97 -17.42 -3.35
CA THR A 44 -1.15 -18.30 -2.19
C THR A 44 -2.55 -18.92 -2.17
N THR A 45 -3.58 -18.12 -2.40
CA THR A 45 -4.97 -18.60 -2.46
C THR A 45 -5.15 -19.60 -3.61
N CYS A 46 -4.62 -19.29 -4.80
CA CYS A 46 -4.67 -20.18 -5.95
C CYS A 46 -3.95 -21.51 -5.67
N PHE A 47 -2.75 -21.45 -5.10
CA PHE A 47 -1.97 -22.63 -4.71
C PHE A 47 -2.74 -23.52 -3.74
N LEU A 48 -3.35 -22.96 -2.69
CA LEU A 48 -4.11 -23.71 -1.70
C LEU A 48 -5.35 -24.38 -2.32
N ILE A 49 -6.11 -23.66 -3.17
CA ILE A 49 -7.30 -24.21 -3.82
C ILE A 49 -6.90 -25.31 -4.80
N ALA A 50 -5.89 -25.07 -5.63
CA ALA A 50 -5.41 -26.06 -6.59
C ALA A 50 -4.88 -27.32 -5.90
N PHE A 51 -4.22 -27.17 -4.75
CA PHE A 51 -3.74 -28.33 -4.00
C PHE A 51 -4.86 -29.23 -3.44
N VAL A 52 -6.00 -28.63 -3.05
CA VAL A 52 -7.11 -29.38 -2.40
C VAL A 52 -8.16 -29.86 -3.41
N ALA A 53 -8.46 -29.06 -4.42
CA ALA A 53 -9.66 -29.21 -5.24
C ALA A 53 -9.40 -29.08 -6.75
N ALA A 54 -8.13 -29.09 -7.20
CA ALA A 54 -7.89 -29.25 -8.64
C ALA A 54 -8.32 -30.66 -9.08
N PRO A 55 -9.03 -30.78 -10.21
CA PRO A 55 -9.43 -32.07 -10.79
C PRO A 55 -8.24 -32.89 -11.28
#